data_AF-A0A950RGN8-F1
#
_entry.id   AF-A0A950RGN8-F1
#
_cell.length_a   1.000
_cell.length_b   1.000
_cell.length_c   1.000
_cell.angle_alpha   90.00
_cell.angle_beta   90.00
_cell.angle_gamma   90.00
#
_symmetry.space_group_name_H-M   'P 1'
#
loop_
_entity.id
_entity.type
_entity.pdbx_description
1 polymer ?
#
loop_
_entity_poly.entity_id
_entity_poly.type
_entity_poly.pdbx_seq_one_letter_code
_entity_poly.pdbx_strand_id
1 'polypeptide(L)'
;RGAREVLLPEAAAEPGGGLPREVLAPAAPFRFDAVETEVALGGLRPDALLRRAGHMLAMEFAVTHFCADEKRAELRRRGLACVEVDLSGVPRLATRDEHARAILYEAPRRWLSNARVERVEERLRAAAQARRAAEQARQARRHIQLIPAVASAWSVPPRLGDPVRAAWARDAGLAAVVGVAVAGGEVFAVDPTTWQAALLRLLCAAAPSGSGRGPRFDAAWALGGLRRSGMLKGPFAAIDVTWDDADLLAQLRARLEGFRPPAEVVAAYCARLVGHGVLAPVAVAASGGCGWRLDPGWLREIRARLAAVRATRAREREIVARVTMLLAAAGLGTDPGAALPEGWMNRPLAGLGASPAAIARAGGGAYETLLRRLGALARMAHPGGEPVRTGLLGLPLAEINRVRAAEARARDQQRRRRLAAAAAKPWTSAAP
;
A
#
# COMPACT_ATOMS: atom_id res chain seq x y z
N ARG A 1 -76.43 -18.69 -18.09
CA ARG A 1 -76.03 -18.36 -16.70
C ARG A 1 -74.74 -17.56 -16.81
N GLY A 2 -74.68 -16.36 -16.24
CA GLY A 2 -73.49 -15.51 -16.34
C GLY A 2 -72.27 -16.16 -15.70
N ALA A 3 -71.07 -15.84 -16.21
CA ALA A 3 -69.82 -16.22 -15.57
C ALA A 3 -69.79 -15.67 -14.13
N ARG A 4 -69.22 -16.43 -13.20
CA ARG A 4 -69.05 -16.04 -11.80
C ARG A 4 -67.58 -15.95 -11.40
N GLU A 5 -66.71 -15.85 -12.40
CA GLU A 5 -65.27 -15.85 -12.23
C GLU A 5 -64.62 -15.05 -13.36
N VAL A 6 -63.57 -14.32 -13.04
CA VAL A 6 -62.70 -13.61 -13.99
C VAL A 6 -61.25 -13.76 -13.52
N LEU A 7 -60.29 -13.93 -14.43
CA LEU A 7 -58.88 -14.03 -14.06
C LEU A 7 -58.31 -12.63 -13.81
N LEU A 8 -57.74 -12.40 -12.62
CA LEU A 8 -57.07 -11.15 -12.29
C LEU A 8 -55.60 -11.15 -12.74
N PRO A 9 -55.02 -9.98 -13.04
CA PRO A 9 -53.59 -9.87 -13.25
C PRO A 9 -52.81 -10.18 -11.99
N GLU A 10 -51.53 -10.52 -12.17
CA GLU A 10 -50.57 -10.51 -11.07
C GLU A 10 -50.56 -9.13 -10.40
N ALA A 11 -50.67 -9.12 -9.07
CA ALA A 11 -50.50 -7.92 -8.27
C ALA A 11 -49.03 -7.82 -7.88
N ALA A 12 -48.27 -6.95 -8.54
CA ALA A 12 -46.87 -6.70 -8.24
C ALA A 12 -46.63 -5.21 -8.00
N ALA A 13 -45.84 -4.90 -6.98
CA ALA A 13 -45.35 -3.55 -6.70
C ALA A 13 -44.10 -3.29 -7.52
N GLU A 14 -44.14 -2.22 -8.32
CA GLU A 14 -43.08 -1.82 -9.23
C GLU A 14 -42.72 -0.35 -8.94
N PRO A 15 -42.01 -0.08 -7.84
CA PRO A 15 -41.80 1.28 -7.34
C PRO A 15 -41.00 2.21 -8.28
N GLY A 16 -40.42 1.67 -9.36
CA GLY A 16 -39.61 2.40 -10.34
C GLY A 16 -38.20 2.71 -9.86
N GLY A 17 -37.38 3.34 -10.72
CA GLY A 17 -36.04 3.83 -10.33
C GLY A 17 -35.02 2.76 -9.94
N GLY A 18 -35.12 1.57 -10.52
CA GLY A 18 -34.21 0.44 -10.26
C GLY A 18 -34.44 -0.29 -8.93
N LEU A 19 -35.52 0.03 -8.21
CA LEU A 19 -35.92 -0.68 -7.00
C LEU A 19 -36.51 -2.06 -7.32
N PRO A 20 -36.31 -3.07 -6.44
CA PRO A 20 -36.75 -4.43 -6.71
C PRO A 20 -38.28 -4.53 -6.77
N ARG A 21 -38.76 -5.33 -7.73
CA ARG A 21 -40.14 -5.72 -7.87
C ARG A 21 -40.54 -6.70 -6.76
N GLU A 22 -41.70 -6.51 -6.16
CA GLU A 22 -42.27 -7.42 -5.15
C GLU A 22 -43.61 -7.95 -5.68
N VAL A 23 -43.76 -9.27 -5.80
CA VAL A 23 -45.02 -9.91 -6.20
C VAL A 23 -45.87 -10.15 -4.95
N LEU A 24 -47.05 -9.54 -4.90
CA LEU A 24 -47.98 -9.64 -3.77
C LEU A 24 -48.97 -10.81 -3.93
N ALA A 25 -49.36 -11.09 -5.17
CA ALA A 25 -50.21 -12.22 -5.52
C ALA A 25 -50.05 -12.57 -7.01
N PRO A 26 -49.98 -13.87 -7.38
CA PRO A 26 -49.94 -14.29 -8.78
C PRO A 26 -51.26 -13.97 -9.48
N ALA A 27 -51.26 -13.99 -10.82
CA ALA A 27 -52.49 -13.98 -11.60
C ALA A 27 -53.36 -15.19 -11.20
N ALA A 28 -54.62 -14.94 -10.83
CA ALA A 28 -55.49 -15.97 -10.26
C ALA A 28 -56.97 -15.72 -10.57
N PRO A 29 -57.78 -16.79 -10.76
CA PRO A 29 -59.21 -16.65 -10.92
C PRO A 29 -59.86 -16.02 -9.68
N PHE A 30 -60.64 -14.97 -9.90
CA PHE A 30 -61.42 -14.27 -8.90
C PHE A 30 -62.90 -14.55 -9.10
N ARG A 31 -63.47 -15.27 -8.13
CA ARG A 31 -64.90 -15.52 -8.05
C ARG A 31 -65.64 -14.33 -7.48
N PHE A 32 -66.80 -14.01 -8.03
CA PHE A 32 -67.68 -12.93 -7.59
C PHE A 32 -69.14 -13.39 -7.48
N ASP A 33 -69.89 -12.74 -6.60
CA ASP A 33 -71.27 -13.10 -6.27
C ASP A 33 -72.27 -12.36 -7.17
N ALA A 34 -71.93 -11.12 -7.54
CA ALA A 34 -72.73 -10.26 -8.40
C ALA A 34 -71.85 -9.41 -9.32
N VAL A 35 -72.40 -9.04 -10.46
CA VAL A 35 -71.83 -8.10 -11.42
C VAL A 35 -72.90 -7.09 -11.82
N GLU A 36 -72.54 -5.82 -11.81
CA GLU A 36 -73.35 -4.71 -12.32
C GLU A 36 -72.55 -3.98 -13.40
N THR A 37 -73.15 -3.64 -14.52
CA THR A 37 -72.50 -2.91 -15.63
C THR A 37 -72.92 -1.45 -15.62
N GLU A 38 -72.02 -0.54 -16.03
CA GLU A 38 -72.33 0.89 -16.22
C GLU A 38 -72.83 1.61 -14.94
N VAL A 39 -72.34 1.20 -13.77
CA VAL A 39 -72.80 1.75 -12.47
C VAL A 39 -72.27 3.16 -12.27
N ALA A 40 -73.17 4.13 -12.05
CA ALA A 40 -72.78 5.49 -11.69
C ALA A 40 -72.35 5.55 -10.21
N LEU A 41 -71.05 5.68 -9.98
CA LEU A 41 -70.47 5.89 -8.66
C LEU A 41 -70.10 7.38 -8.52
N GLY A 42 -71.09 8.27 -8.41
CA GLY A 42 -70.87 9.70 -8.08
C GLY A 42 -69.74 10.39 -8.86
N GLY A 43 -69.82 10.44 -10.19
CA GLY A 43 -68.81 11.06 -11.06
C GLY A 43 -67.74 10.11 -11.62
N LEU A 44 -67.70 8.85 -11.15
CA LEU A 44 -66.92 7.77 -11.74
C LEU A 44 -67.89 6.69 -12.26
N ARG A 45 -67.65 6.17 -13.46
CA ARG A 45 -68.43 5.06 -14.02
C ARG A 45 -67.49 4.00 -14.59
N PRO A 46 -67.34 2.85 -13.93
CA PRO A 46 -66.66 1.70 -14.50
C PRO A 46 -67.58 0.91 -15.43
N ASP A 47 -66.99 0.23 -16.41
CA ASP A 47 -67.74 -0.59 -17.37
C ASP A 47 -68.43 -1.77 -16.68
N ALA A 48 -67.75 -2.36 -15.69
CA ALA A 48 -68.36 -3.32 -14.77
C ALA A 48 -67.86 -3.17 -13.33
N LEU A 49 -68.73 -3.55 -12.39
CA LEU A 49 -68.47 -3.57 -10.96
C LEU A 49 -68.79 -4.96 -10.42
N LEU A 50 -67.76 -5.67 -9.98
CA LEU A 50 -67.85 -7.00 -9.39
C LEU A 50 -67.95 -6.88 -7.88
N ARG A 51 -68.87 -7.65 -7.27
CA ARG A 51 -69.04 -7.69 -5.80
C ARG A 51 -68.75 -9.08 -5.27
N ARG A 52 -67.99 -9.15 -4.18
CA ARG A 52 -67.74 -10.38 -3.42
C ARG A 52 -67.61 -10.07 -1.94
N ALA A 53 -68.41 -10.73 -1.09
CA ALA A 53 -68.31 -10.62 0.37
C ALA A 53 -68.17 -9.17 0.90
N GLY A 54 -68.94 -8.23 0.32
CA GLY A 54 -68.92 -6.81 0.70
C GLY A 54 -67.81 -5.96 0.06
N HIS A 55 -66.89 -6.56 -0.69
CA HIS A 55 -65.85 -5.85 -1.45
C HIS A 55 -66.27 -5.60 -2.90
N MET A 56 -65.80 -4.50 -3.47
CA MET A 56 -66.04 -4.10 -4.84
C MET A 56 -64.74 -4.12 -5.64
N LEU A 57 -64.80 -4.62 -6.88
CA LEU A 57 -63.73 -4.57 -7.87
C LEU A 57 -64.29 -3.95 -9.16
N ALA A 58 -63.75 -2.82 -9.57
CA ALA A 58 -64.09 -2.20 -10.84
C ALA A 58 -63.32 -2.85 -11.99
N MET A 59 -63.95 -2.92 -13.15
CA MET A 59 -63.37 -3.43 -14.39
C MET A 59 -63.57 -2.39 -15.49
N GLU A 60 -62.52 -2.19 -16.27
CA GLU A 60 -62.49 -1.30 -17.44
C GLU A 60 -62.05 -2.11 -18.66
N PHE A 61 -62.72 -1.92 -19.79
CA PHE A 61 -62.47 -2.64 -21.03
C PHE A 61 -61.96 -1.66 -22.10
N ALA A 62 -60.65 -1.68 -22.34
CA ALA A 62 -60.03 -0.82 -23.34
C ALA A 62 -60.14 -1.46 -24.73
N VAL A 63 -60.88 -0.84 -25.65
CA VAL A 63 -60.98 -1.31 -27.05
C VAL A 63 -60.13 -0.46 -28.00
N THR A 64 -60.28 0.87 -27.92
CA THR A 64 -59.52 1.83 -28.73
C THR A 64 -58.76 2.85 -27.88
N HIS A 65 -59.19 3.03 -26.64
CA HIS A 65 -58.59 3.98 -25.70
C HIS A 65 -58.44 3.29 -24.34
N PHE A 66 -57.28 3.47 -23.72
CA PHE A 66 -57.05 3.07 -22.33
C PHE A 66 -57.60 4.13 -21.37
N CYS A 67 -57.86 3.75 -20.12
CA CYS A 67 -58.27 4.68 -19.08
C CYS A 67 -57.24 5.79 -18.91
N ALA A 68 -57.72 7.04 -19.01
CA ALA A 68 -56.94 8.24 -18.80
C ALA A 68 -56.47 8.40 -17.33
N ASP A 69 -55.43 9.20 -17.14
CA ASP A 69 -54.78 9.37 -15.84
C ASP A 69 -55.70 10.01 -14.79
N GLU A 70 -56.62 10.88 -15.20
CA GLU A 70 -57.61 11.50 -14.32
C GLU A 70 -58.55 10.44 -13.72
N LYS A 71 -59.01 9.48 -14.54
CA LYS A 71 -59.87 8.37 -14.09
C LYS A 71 -59.09 7.44 -13.16
N ARG A 72 -57.82 7.16 -13.46
CA ARG A 72 -56.93 6.37 -12.58
C ARG A 72 -56.71 7.06 -11.23
N ALA A 73 -56.49 8.37 -11.23
CA ALA A 73 -56.34 9.16 -10.00
C ALA A 73 -57.62 9.14 -9.15
N GLU A 74 -58.79 9.22 -9.78
CA GLU A 74 -60.08 9.14 -9.11
C GLU A 74 -60.32 7.76 -8.45
N LEU A 75 -60.00 6.68 -9.17
CA LEU A 75 -60.05 5.31 -8.66
C LEU A 75 -59.17 5.15 -7.41
N ARG A 76 -57.93 5.65 -7.46
CA ARG A 76 -56.98 5.64 -6.33
C ARG A 76 -57.50 6.44 -5.15
N ARG A 77 -57.97 7.67 -5.38
CA ARG A 77 -58.52 8.55 -4.34
C ARG A 77 -59.64 7.91 -3.55
N ARG A 78 -60.48 7.11 -4.22
CA ARG A 78 -61.60 6.38 -3.61
C ARG A 78 -61.21 5.03 -3.00
N GLY A 79 -59.95 4.59 -3.17
CA GLY A 79 -59.49 3.27 -2.75
C GLY A 79 -60.21 2.12 -3.48
N LEU A 80 -60.74 2.37 -4.69
CA LEU A 80 -61.46 1.38 -5.46
C LEU A 80 -60.48 0.56 -6.31
N ALA A 81 -60.35 -0.72 -5.98
CA ALA A 81 -59.54 -1.64 -6.77
C ALA A 81 -60.11 -1.73 -8.19
N CYS A 82 -59.24 -1.63 -9.19
CA CYS A 82 -59.67 -1.63 -10.58
C CYS A 82 -58.67 -2.33 -11.50
N VAL A 83 -59.19 -3.17 -12.38
CA VAL A 83 -58.44 -3.86 -13.43
C VAL A 83 -58.89 -3.36 -14.79
N GLU A 84 -57.92 -3.04 -15.63
CA GLU A 84 -58.15 -2.78 -17.05
C GLU A 84 -57.82 -4.04 -17.84
N VAL A 85 -58.74 -4.42 -18.72
CA VAL A 85 -58.61 -5.51 -19.67
C VAL A 85 -58.48 -4.91 -21.07
N ASP A 86 -57.39 -5.23 -21.76
CA ASP A 86 -57.08 -4.74 -23.09
C ASP A 86 -57.71 -5.62 -24.16
N LEU A 87 -58.80 -5.16 -24.74
CA LEU A 87 -59.52 -5.81 -25.82
C LEU A 87 -59.12 -5.26 -27.21
N SER A 88 -58.11 -4.38 -27.31
CA SER A 88 -57.72 -3.76 -28.58
C SER A 88 -57.24 -4.76 -29.63
N GLY A 89 -56.69 -5.90 -29.18
CA GLY A 89 -56.27 -7.01 -30.03
C GLY A 89 -57.38 -8.01 -30.39
N VAL A 90 -58.60 -7.88 -29.85
CA VAL A 90 -59.70 -8.82 -30.10
C VAL A 90 -60.39 -8.47 -31.42
N PRO A 91 -60.53 -9.42 -32.38
CA PRO A 91 -61.19 -9.16 -33.65
C PRO A 91 -62.64 -8.66 -33.48
N ARG A 92 -63.03 -7.64 -34.26
CA ARG A 92 -64.39 -7.05 -34.19
C ARG A 92 -65.51 -8.02 -34.60
N LEU A 93 -65.19 -9.03 -35.41
CA LEU A 93 -66.12 -10.07 -35.87
C LEU A 93 -66.00 -11.36 -35.06
N ALA A 94 -65.36 -11.31 -33.89
CA ALA A 94 -65.29 -12.46 -33.00
C ALA A 94 -66.70 -12.86 -32.51
N THR A 95 -66.89 -14.15 -32.34
CA THR A 95 -68.10 -14.72 -31.79
C THR A 95 -68.30 -14.29 -30.34
N ARG A 96 -69.54 -14.41 -29.85
CA ARG A 96 -69.87 -14.13 -28.45
C ARG A 96 -68.99 -14.93 -27.47
N ASP A 97 -68.70 -16.18 -27.79
CA ASP A 97 -67.90 -17.05 -26.92
C ASP A 97 -66.41 -16.66 -26.94
N GLU A 98 -65.90 -16.22 -28.08
CA GLU A 98 -64.54 -15.66 -28.18
C GLU A 98 -64.40 -14.36 -27.39
N HIS A 99 -65.36 -13.45 -27.49
CA HIS A 99 -65.39 -12.24 -26.65
C HIS A 99 -65.47 -12.56 -25.15
N ALA A 100 -66.29 -13.56 -24.77
CA ALA A 100 -66.41 -13.97 -23.38
C ALA A 100 -65.09 -14.55 -22.85
N ARG A 101 -64.41 -15.41 -23.61
CA ARG A 101 -63.09 -15.94 -23.22
C ARG A 101 -62.03 -14.84 -23.12
N ALA A 102 -62.01 -13.90 -24.07
CA ALA A 102 -61.11 -12.76 -24.05
C ALA A 102 -61.30 -11.91 -22.78
N ILE A 103 -62.55 -11.51 -22.48
CA ILE A 103 -62.90 -10.70 -21.31
C ILE A 103 -62.56 -11.41 -20.00
N LEU A 104 -62.87 -12.71 -19.90
CA LEU A 104 -62.77 -13.44 -18.64
C LEU A 104 -61.37 -13.98 -18.35
N TYR A 105 -60.59 -14.37 -19.38
CA TYR A 105 -59.39 -15.19 -19.17
C TYR A 105 -58.19 -14.84 -20.05
N GLU A 106 -58.37 -14.49 -21.33
CA GLU A 106 -57.25 -14.46 -22.29
C GLU A 106 -56.64 -13.06 -22.53
N ALA A 107 -57.46 -12.00 -22.56
CA ALA A 107 -56.98 -10.67 -22.92
C ALA A 107 -55.96 -10.12 -21.90
N PRO A 108 -54.91 -9.40 -22.34
CA PRO A 108 -53.94 -8.76 -21.44
C PRO A 108 -54.66 -7.88 -20.42
N ARG A 109 -54.15 -7.86 -19.19
CA ARG A 109 -54.78 -7.11 -18.10
C ARG A 109 -53.76 -6.54 -17.14
N ARG A 110 -54.11 -5.40 -16.53
CA ARG A 110 -53.28 -4.70 -15.56
C ARG A 110 -54.11 -4.04 -14.48
N TRP A 111 -53.51 -3.88 -13.30
CA TRP A 111 -54.10 -3.09 -12.23
C TRP A 111 -54.04 -1.60 -12.59
N LEU A 112 -55.18 -0.91 -12.53
CA LEU A 112 -55.25 0.55 -12.61
C LEU A 112 -55.05 1.20 -11.25
N SER A 113 -55.70 0.63 -10.24
CA SER A 113 -55.52 0.95 -8.84
C SER A 113 -55.62 -0.31 -8.01
N ASN A 114 -54.72 -0.43 -7.04
CA ASN A 114 -54.74 -1.50 -6.05
C ASN A 114 -54.05 -0.98 -4.78
N ALA A 115 -54.85 -0.62 -3.78
CA ALA A 115 -54.35 -0.04 -2.53
C ALA A 115 -53.34 -0.94 -1.77
N ARG A 116 -53.32 -2.24 -2.03
CA ARG A 116 -52.30 -3.13 -1.46
C ARG A 116 -50.96 -2.98 -2.19
N VAL A 117 -51.00 -2.95 -3.53
CA VAL A 117 -49.81 -2.72 -4.37
C VAL A 117 -49.21 -1.35 -4.08
N GLU A 118 -50.04 -0.30 -4.08
CA GLU A 118 -49.62 1.09 -3.85
C GLU A 118 -48.93 1.27 -2.49
N ARG A 119 -49.52 0.73 -1.41
CA ARG A 119 -48.89 0.77 -0.06
C ARG A 119 -47.53 0.07 -0.01
N VAL A 120 -47.37 -1.05 -0.73
CA VAL A 120 -46.08 -1.74 -0.80
C VAL A 120 -45.07 -0.91 -1.57
N GLU A 121 -45.45 -0.29 -2.69
CA GLU A 121 -44.56 0.60 -3.43
C GLU A 121 -44.12 1.82 -2.60
N GLU A 122 -45.04 2.47 -1.90
CA GLU A 122 -44.72 3.58 -0.99
C GLU A 122 -43.74 3.16 0.11
N ARG A 123 -43.97 2.00 0.74
CA ARG A 123 -43.06 1.41 1.72
C ARG A 123 -41.66 1.19 1.13
N LEU A 124 -41.57 0.63 -0.08
CA LEU A 124 -40.30 0.39 -0.75
C LEU A 124 -39.56 1.69 -1.09
N ARG A 125 -40.27 2.71 -1.58
CA ARG A 125 -39.70 4.05 -1.85
C ARG A 125 -39.22 4.72 -0.56
N ALA A 126 -40.04 4.72 0.49
CA ALA A 126 -39.68 5.29 1.79
C ALA A 126 -38.47 4.58 2.42
N ALA A 127 -38.41 3.25 2.36
CA ALA A 127 -37.26 2.49 2.84
C ALA A 127 -35.98 2.82 2.06
N ALA A 128 -36.06 2.98 0.73
CA ALA A 128 -34.92 3.37 -0.09
C ALA A 128 -34.43 4.79 0.23
N GLN A 129 -35.35 5.75 0.40
CA GLN A 129 -35.03 7.12 0.82
C GLN A 129 -34.40 7.15 2.21
N ALA A 130 -34.96 6.43 3.18
CA ALA A 130 -34.41 6.34 4.53
C ALA A 130 -32.99 5.74 4.53
N ARG A 131 -32.74 4.70 3.71
CA ARG A 131 -31.38 4.13 3.54
C ARG A 131 -30.40 5.15 2.96
N ARG A 132 -30.79 5.89 1.92
CA ARG A 132 -29.94 6.93 1.33
C ARG A 132 -29.64 8.05 2.32
N ALA A 133 -30.65 8.54 3.03
CA ALA A 133 -30.49 9.56 4.05
C ALA A 133 -29.62 9.09 5.22
N ALA A 134 -29.77 7.83 5.65
CA ALA A 134 -28.93 7.25 6.68
C ALA A 134 -27.46 7.14 6.25
N GLU A 135 -27.20 6.77 4.99
CA GLU A 135 -25.83 6.71 4.45
C GLU A 135 -25.21 8.11 4.34
N GLN A 136 -25.96 9.09 3.82
CA GLN A 136 -25.53 10.49 3.79
C GLN A 136 -25.24 11.03 5.20
N ALA A 137 -26.10 10.74 6.18
CA ALA A 137 -25.89 11.14 7.56
C ALA A 137 -24.66 10.47 8.19
N ARG A 138 -24.38 9.20 7.86
CA ARG A 138 -23.16 8.50 8.30
C ARG A 138 -21.92 9.14 7.68
N GLN A 139 -21.94 9.44 6.39
CA GLN A 139 -20.86 10.12 5.68
C GLN A 139 -20.60 11.52 6.27
N ALA A 140 -21.64 12.32 6.48
CA ALA A 140 -21.53 13.64 7.10
C ALA A 140 -20.96 13.58 8.53
N ARG A 141 -21.40 12.61 9.35
CA ARG A 141 -20.82 12.39 10.69
C ARG A 141 -19.34 12.03 10.64
N ARG A 142 -18.93 11.19 9.66
CA ARG A 142 -17.51 10.88 9.43
C ARG A 142 -16.72 12.14 9.07
N HIS A 143 -17.25 13.00 8.19
CA HIS A 143 -16.60 14.27 7.84
C HIS A 143 -16.42 15.18 9.06
N ILE A 144 -17.46 15.34 9.89
CA ILE A 144 -17.44 16.14 11.12
C ILE A 144 -16.33 15.68 12.08
N GLN A 145 -16.07 14.36 12.16
CA GLN A 145 -15.02 13.81 13.02
C GLN A 145 -13.63 13.90 12.38
N LEU A 146 -13.53 13.59 11.08
CA LEU A 146 -12.27 13.45 10.38
C LEU A 146 -11.62 14.80 10.06
N ILE A 147 -12.38 15.80 9.63
CA ILE A 147 -11.84 17.11 9.22
C ILE A 147 -11.05 17.78 10.37
N PRO A 148 -11.58 17.88 11.61
CA PRO A 148 -10.81 18.44 12.73
C PRO A 148 -9.57 17.62 13.08
N ALA A 149 -9.66 16.28 13.02
CA ALA A 149 -8.53 15.39 13.31
C ALA A 149 -7.41 15.57 12.27
N VAL A 150 -7.77 15.64 10.99
CA VAL A 150 -6.85 15.91 9.88
C VAL A 150 -6.23 17.30 10.02
N ALA A 151 -7.03 18.33 10.29
CA ALA A 151 -6.54 19.70 10.47
C ALA A 151 -5.57 19.81 11.66
N SER A 152 -5.89 19.17 12.79
CA SER A 152 -5.00 19.10 13.95
C SER A 152 -3.68 18.41 13.61
N ALA A 153 -3.75 17.23 12.99
CA ALA A 153 -2.55 16.50 12.56
C ALA A 153 -1.74 17.29 11.53
N TRP A 154 -2.38 18.01 10.61
CA TRP A 154 -1.73 18.83 9.58
C TRP A 154 -0.78 19.86 10.20
N SER A 155 -1.26 20.59 11.21
CA SER A 155 -0.49 21.65 11.89
C SER A 155 0.67 21.15 12.75
N VAL A 156 0.71 19.86 13.11
CA VAL A 156 1.81 19.30 13.90
C VAL A 156 3.07 19.22 13.03
N PRO A 157 4.21 19.81 13.43
CA PRO A 157 5.44 19.72 12.65
C PRO A 157 5.94 18.27 12.54
N PRO A 158 6.57 17.88 11.43
CA PRO A 158 7.15 16.56 11.28
C PRO A 158 8.28 16.35 12.29
N ARG A 159 8.42 15.13 12.81
CA ARG A 159 9.54 14.77 13.68
C ARG A 159 10.84 14.76 12.88
N LEU A 160 11.89 15.29 13.49
CA LEU A 160 13.24 15.23 12.93
C LEU A 160 13.74 13.78 12.88
N GLY A 161 14.16 13.37 11.69
CA GLY A 161 15.20 12.38 11.38
C GLY A 161 15.13 11.03 12.10
N ASP A 162 14.96 9.94 11.35
CA ASP A 162 15.46 8.63 11.79
C ASP A 162 16.96 8.53 11.44
N PRO A 163 17.89 8.46 12.43
CA PRO A 163 19.32 8.42 12.17
C PRO A 163 19.75 7.26 11.27
N VAL A 164 19.08 6.11 11.35
CA VAL A 164 19.39 4.92 10.54
C VAL A 164 19.02 5.16 9.08
N ARG A 165 17.87 5.78 8.83
CA ARG A 165 17.41 6.11 7.47
C ARG A 165 18.22 7.25 6.87
N ALA A 166 18.55 8.27 7.65
CA ALA A 166 19.44 9.35 7.23
C ALA A 166 20.84 8.83 6.89
N ALA A 167 21.41 7.94 7.72
CA ALA A 167 22.68 7.29 7.42
C ALA A 167 22.62 6.46 6.14
N TRP A 168 21.55 5.67 5.95
CA TRP A 168 21.36 4.92 4.71
C TRP A 168 21.28 5.83 3.47
N ALA A 169 20.55 6.95 3.54
CA ALA A 169 20.44 7.89 2.44
C ALA A 169 21.79 8.53 2.08
N ARG A 170 22.60 8.89 3.11
CA ARG A 170 23.97 9.36 2.91
C ARG A 170 24.87 8.30 2.28
N ASP A 171 24.85 7.07 2.80
CA ASP A 171 25.65 5.95 2.30
C ASP A 171 25.29 5.59 0.84
N ALA A 172 24.01 5.73 0.47
CA ALA A 172 23.53 5.55 -0.89
C ALA A 172 23.82 6.76 -1.80
N GLY A 173 24.23 7.90 -1.24
CA GLY A 173 24.49 9.14 -1.98
C GLY A 173 23.22 9.76 -2.57
N LEU A 174 22.13 9.77 -1.79
CA LEU A 174 20.80 10.19 -2.23
C LEU A 174 20.50 11.68 -1.98
N ALA A 175 21.48 12.47 -1.56
CA ALA A 175 21.28 13.87 -1.14
C ALA A 175 20.58 14.76 -2.19
N ALA A 176 20.72 14.44 -3.48
CA ALA A 176 20.07 15.20 -4.56
C ALA A 176 18.57 14.91 -4.71
N VAL A 177 18.07 13.79 -4.16
CA VAL A 177 16.69 13.32 -4.36
C VAL A 177 15.91 13.16 -3.06
N VAL A 178 16.55 13.22 -1.89
CA VAL A 178 15.87 13.21 -0.58
C VAL A 178 15.96 14.58 0.10
N GLY A 179 15.09 14.82 1.09
CA GLY A 179 15.02 16.12 1.76
C GLY A 179 14.26 17.17 0.95
N VAL A 180 13.57 16.75 -0.11
CA VAL A 180 12.89 17.63 -1.05
C VAL A 180 11.53 18.03 -0.51
N ALA A 181 11.23 19.32 -0.49
CA ALA A 181 9.87 19.79 -0.18
C ALA A 181 8.89 19.37 -1.28
N VAL A 182 7.76 18.78 -0.88
CA VAL A 182 6.66 18.38 -1.76
C VAL A 182 5.38 18.95 -1.16
N ALA A 183 4.57 19.62 -1.97
CA ALA A 183 3.29 20.15 -1.51
C ALA A 183 2.44 19.04 -0.88
N GLY A 184 1.94 19.29 0.32
CA GLY A 184 1.22 18.32 1.12
C GLY A 184 2.09 17.32 1.88
N GLY A 185 3.40 17.54 1.97
CA GLY A 185 4.32 16.73 2.79
C GLY A 185 3.95 16.67 4.28
N GLU A 186 3.08 17.57 4.74
CA GLU A 186 2.52 17.65 6.09
C GLU A 186 1.72 16.40 6.48
N VAL A 187 1.34 15.54 5.53
CA VAL A 187 0.72 14.24 5.84
C VAL A 187 1.66 13.26 6.56
N PHE A 188 2.98 13.47 6.45
CA PHE A 188 3.99 12.59 7.04
C PHE A 188 4.36 13.01 8.46
N ALA A 189 4.55 12.01 9.33
CA ALA A 189 4.92 12.20 10.73
C ALA A 189 6.41 12.48 10.95
N VAL A 190 7.20 12.45 9.87
CA VAL A 190 8.65 12.58 9.85
C VAL A 190 9.07 13.51 8.72
N ASP A 191 10.27 14.07 8.83
CA ASP A 191 10.80 15.03 7.86
C ASP A 191 10.96 14.44 6.43
N PRO A 192 11.05 15.29 5.40
CA PRO A 192 11.20 14.87 4.01
C PRO A 192 12.33 13.87 3.76
N THR A 193 13.49 14.04 4.40
CA THR A 193 14.63 13.13 4.23
C THR A 193 14.26 11.73 4.65
N THR A 194 13.58 11.60 5.80
CA THR A 194 13.26 10.31 6.40
C THR A 194 12.24 9.52 5.59
N TRP A 195 11.09 10.10 5.23
CA TRP A 195 10.07 9.33 4.48
C TRP A 195 10.48 9.08 3.03
N GLN A 196 11.20 10.02 2.39
CA GLN A 196 11.70 9.83 1.02
C GLN A 196 12.78 8.74 0.96
N ALA A 197 13.69 8.71 1.94
CA ALA A 197 14.65 7.62 2.09
C ALA A 197 13.96 6.28 2.35
N ALA A 198 12.91 6.27 3.19
CA ALA A 198 12.13 5.06 3.44
C ALA A 198 11.47 4.53 2.16
N LEU A 199 10.89 5.41 1.33
CA LEU A 199 10.32 5.04 0.04
C LEU A 199 11.38 4.45 -0.90
N LEU A 200 12.50 5.14 -1.10
CA LEU A 200 13.57 4.66 -1.98
C LEU A 200 14.14 3.32 -1.49
N ARG A 201 14.30 3.15 -0.18
CA ARG A 201 14.73 1.88 0.42
C ARG A 201 13.72 0.76 0.15
N LEU A 202 12.43 1.03 0.29
CA LEU A 202 11.35 0.08 -0.02
C LEU A 202 11.42 -0.36 -1.49
N LEU A 203 11.61 0.60 -2.41
CA LEU A 203 11.73 0.32 -3.84
C LEU A 203 12.97 -0.53 -4.17
N CYS A 204 14.12 -0.19 -3.60
CA CYS A 204 15.36 -0.94 -3.77
C CYS A 204 15.27 -2.37 -3.23
N ALA A 205 14.52 -2.58 -2.14
CA ALA A 205 14.29 -3.89 -1.53
C ALA A 205 13.30 -4.75 -2.33
N ALA A 206 12.28 -4.13 -2.93
CA ALA A 206 11.30 -4.81 -3.78
C ALA A 206 11.88 -5.21 -5.15
N ALA A 207 13.05 -4.69 -5.53
CA ALA A 207 13.63 -4.93 -6.85
C ALA A 207 14.27 -6.32 -6.96
N PRO A 208 13.82 -7.17 -7.91
CA PRO A 208 14.37 -8.52 -8.07
C PRO A 208 15.88 -8.50 -8.34
N SER A 209 16.57 -9.55 -7.90
CA SER A 209 17.95 -9.80 -8.27
C SER A 209 18.01 -10.33 -9.71
N GLY A 210 18.78 -9.69 -10.59
CA GLY A 210 19.13 -10.23 -11.91
C GLY A 210 18.14 -9.98 -13.07
N SER A 211 16.95 -9.41 -12.84
CA SER A 211 15.90 -9.29 -13.88
C SER A 211 16.15 -8.25 -14.97
N GLY A 212 17.19 -7.42 -14.88
CA GLY A 212 17.44 -6.29 -15.81
C GLY A 212 16.32 -5.24 -15.88
N ARG A 213 15.21 -5.45 -15.17
CA ARG A 213 14.00 -4.64 -15.13
C ARG A 213 13.61 -4.43 -13.67
N GLY A 214 13.50 -3.16 -13.26
CA GLY A 214 13.06 -2.79 -11.91
C GLY A 214 11.59 -3.18 -11.64
N PRO A 215 11.17 -3.21 -10.37
CA PRO A 215 9.81 -3.51 -9.98
C PRO A 215 8.86 -2.41 -10.48
N ARG A 216 7.67 -2.81 -10.94
CA ARG A 216 6.58 -1.88 -11.26
C ARG A 216 5.75 -1.63 -10.01
N PHE A 217 5.32 -0.40 -9.80
CA PHE A 217 4.49 -0.02 -8.66
C PHE A 217 3.67 1.23 -8.98
N ASP A 218 2.68 1.53 -8.15
CA ASP A 218 1.89 2.75 -8.18
C ASP A 218 1.95 3.48 -6.81
N ALA A 219 1.28 4.63 -6.72
CA ALA A 219 1.28 5.44 -5.52
C ALA A 219 0.59 4.75 -4.35
N ALA A 220 -0.45 3.93 -4.61
CA ALA A 220 -1.17 3.19 -3.58
C ALA A 220 -0.27 2.13 -2.92
N TRP A 221 0.48 1.36 -3.71
CA TRP A 221 1.44 0.38 -3.23
C TRP A 221 2.55 1.04 -2.40
N ALA A 222 3.13 2.13 -2.92
CA ALA A 222 4.18 2.88 -2.24
C ALA A 222 3.69 3.45 -0.90
N LEU A 223 2.49 4.03 -0.90
CA LEU A 223 1.84 4.55 0.30
C LEU A 223 1.59 3.45 1.34
N GLY A 224 1.14 2.27 0.91
CA GLY A 224 0.95 1.11 1.78
C GLY A 224 2.24 0.69 2.49
N GLY A 225 3.38 0.73 1.80
CA GLY A 225 4.69 0.46 2.41
C GLY A 225 5.15 1.54 3.40
N LEU A 226 4.90 2.82 3.10
CA LEU A 226 5.18 3.93 4.00
C LEU A 226 4.29 3.89 5.26
N ARG A 227 3.02 3.52 5.10
CA ARG A 227 2.08 3.29 6.21
C ARG A 227 2.57 2.19 7.14
N ARG A 228 2.93 1.02 6.61
CA ARG A 228 3.50 -0.09 7.42
C ARG A 228 4.80 0.29 8.12
N SER A 229 5.53 1.25 7.57
CA SER A 229 6.76 1.75 8.16
C SER A 229 6.54 2.85 9.21
N GLY A 230 5.30 3.26 9.47
CA GLY A 230 4.96 4.30 10.46
C GLY A 230 5.31 5.72 10.02
N MET A 231 5.32 5.99 8.70
CA MET A 231 5.75 7.29 8.15
C MET A 231 4.64 8.36 8.16
N LEU A 232 3.36 7.96 8.24
CA LEU A 232 2.22 8.87 8.16
C LEU A 232 1.74 9.29 9.55
N LYS A 233 1.16 10.50 9.68
CA LYS A 233 0.44 10.88 10.91
C LYS A 233 -0.88 10.09 11.01
N GLY A 234 -1.38 9.92 12.23
CA GLY A 234 -2.50 9.04 12.57
C GLY A 234 -3.69 9.10 11.61
N PRO A 235 -4.34 10.27 11.40
CA PRO A 235 -5.51 10.38 10.53
C PRO A 235 -5.24 10.01 9.06
N PHE A 236 -4.01 10.17 8.58
CA PHE A 236 -3.61 9.79 7.21
C PHE A 236 -3.23 8.31 7.09
N ALA A 237 -2.83 7.69 8.20
CA ALA A 237 -2.48 6.28 8.29
C ALA A 237 -3.71 5.36 8.47
N ALA A 238 -4.84 5.92 8.91
CA ALA A 238 -6.07 5.20 9.21
C ALA A 238 -6.58 4.40 7.98
N ILE A 239 -6.89 3.12 8.19
CA ILE A 239 -7.28 2.19 7.11
C ILE A 239 -8.72 2.43 6.66
N ASP A 240 -9.56 2.93 7.55
CA ASP A 240 -10.98 3.25 7.35
C ASP A 240 -11.22 4.58 6.63
N VAL A 241 -10.16 5.36 6.38
CA VAL A 241 -10.23 6.61 5.62
C VAL A 241 -9.89 6.34 4.15
N THR A 242 -10.89 6.50 3.29
CA THR A 242 -10.71 6.53 1.84
C THR A 242 -10.57 7.97 1.38
N TRP A 243 -9.57 8.22 0.52
CA TRP A 243 -9.25 9.55 -0.02
C TRP A 243 -9.82 9.75 -1.42
N ASP A 244 -11.01 9.20 -1.68
CA ASP A 244 -11.76 9.24 -2.94
C ASP A 244 -13.07 10.05 -2.82
N ASP A 245 -13.47 10.40 -1.61
CA ASP A 245 -14.62 11.26 -1.33
C ASP A 245 -14.34 12.71 -1.76
N ALA A 246 -14.96 13.13 -2.87
CA ALA A 246 -14.77 14.45 -3.47
C ALA A 246 -15.17 15.59 -2.52
N ASP A 247 -16.25 15.42 -1.75
CA ASP A 247 -16.77 16.45 -0.84
C ASP A 247 -15.84 16.62 0.37
N LEU A 248 -15.32 15.51 0.90
CA LEU A 248 -14.30 15.55 1.96
C LEU A 248 -13.03 16.27 1.47
N LEU A 249 -12.53 15.90 0.29
CA LEU A 249 -11.33 16.50 -0.30
C LEU A 249 -11.52 17.99 -0.57
N ALA A 250 -12.69 18.40 -1.08
CA ALA A 250 -13.00 19.80 -1.31
C ALA A 250 -13.00 20.61 0.00
N GLN A 251 -13.64 20.10 1.05
CA GLN A 251 -13.66 20.74 2.37
C GLN A 251 -12.25 20.86 2.98
N LEU A 252 -11.43 19.81 2.87
CA LEU A 252 -10.06 19.84 3.37
C LEU A 252 -9.18 20.82 2.59
N ARG A 253 -9.27 20.84 1.25
CA ARG A 253 -8.53 21.79 0.41
C ARG A 253 -8.93 23.25 0.64
N ALA A 254 -10.20 23.50 0.94
CA ALA A 254 -10.68 24.84 1.29
C ALA A 254 -10.14 25.33 2.65
N ARG A 255 -9.87 24.41 3.59
CA ARG A 255 -9.43 24.74 4.95
C ARG A 255 -7.91 24.71 5.13
N LEU A 256 -7.22 23.84 4.39
CA LEU A 256 -5.81 23.54 4.55
C LEU A 256 -5.07 23.91 3.27
N GLU A 257 -4.32 25.01 3.32
CA GLU A 257 -3.52 25.47 2.21
C GLU A 257 -2.52 24.39 1.76
N GLY A 258 -2.45 24.15 0.45
CA GLY A 258 -1.54 23.16 -0.13
C GLY A 258 -1.93 21.70 0.16
N PHE A 259 -3.12 21.45 0.72
CA PHE A 259 -3.55 20.11 1.07
C PHE A 259 -3.59 19.17 -0.14
N ARG A 260 -2.92 18.03 0.02
CA ARG A 260 -2.98 16.90 -0.90
C ARG A 260 -3.14 15.60 -0.11
N PRO A 261 -4.02 14.68 -0.54
CA PRO A 261 -4.11 13.38 0.08
C PRO A 261 -2.78 12.62 -0.10
N PRO A 262 -2.44 11.69 0.82
CA PRO A 262 -1.11 11.08 0.85
C PRO A 262 -0.66 10.41 -0.45
N ALA A 263 -1.59 9.79 -1.20
CA ALA A 263 -1.28 9.18 -2.48
C ALA A 263 -0.84 10.21 -3.54
N GLU A 264 -1.46 11.39 -3.57
CA GLU A 264 -1.08 12.49 -4.47
C GLU A 264 0.30 13.04 -4.12
N VAL A 265 0.65 13.13 -2.83
CA VAL A 265 1.97 13.59 -2.37
C VAL A 265 3.06 12.61 -2.82
N VAL A 266 2.81 11.30 -2.65
CA VAL A 266 3.72 10.25 -3.13
C VAL A 266 3.85 10.29 -4.66
N ALA A 267 2.73 10.44 -5.38
CA ALA A 267 2.75 10.55 -6.84
C ALA A 267 3.55 11.77 -7.33
N ALA A 268 3.38 12.93 -6.68
CA ALA A 268 4.13 14.15 -7.00
C ALA A 268 5.64 13.96 -6.78
N TYR A 269 6.03 13.30 -5.68
CA TYR A 269 7.43 12.95 -5.45
C TYR A 269 7.97 11.95 -6.48
N CYS A 270 7.21 10.91 -6.82
CA CYS A 270 7.60 9.96 -7.88
C CYS A 270 7.76 10.65 -9.25
N ALA A 271 6.90 11.60 -9.59
CA ALA A 271 7.05 12.39 -10.81
C ALA A 271 8.37 13.18 -10.82
N ARG A 272 8.80 13.71 -9.67
CA ARG A 272 10.11 14.36 -9.55
C ARG A 272 11.26 13.37 -9.70
N LEU A 273 11.14 12.17 -9.13
CA LEU A 273 12.13 11.09 -9.32
C LEU A 273 12.28 10.66 -10.78
N VAL A 274 11.21 10.78 -11.60
CA VAL A 274 11.31 10.60 -13.06
C VAL A 274 12.23 11.66 -13.67
N GLY A 275 12.10 12.92 -13.28
CA GLY A 275 12.97 14.01 -13.74
C GLY A 275 14.45 13.83 -13.37
N HIS A 276 14.73 13.09 -12.30
CA HIS A 276 16.10 12.73 -11.88
C HIS A 276 16.61 11.40 -12.46
N GLY A 277 15.85 10.75 -13.36
CA GLY A 277 16.22 9.46 -13.95
C GLY A 277 16.22 8.29 -12.97
N VAL A 278 15.62 8.45 -11.79
CA VAL A 278 15.48 7.39 -10.77
C VAL A 278 14.34 6.45 -11.14
N LEU A 279 13.25 7.00 -11.67
CA LEU A 279 12.06 6.27 -12.10
C LEU A 279 11.80 6.48 -13.60
N ALA A 280 11.14 5.50 -14.22
CA ALA A 280 10.54 5.63 -15.53
C ALA A 280 9.01 5.45 -15.43
N PRO A 281 8.20 6.27 -16.12
CA PRO A 281 6.76 6.07 -16.16
C PRO A 281 6.40 4.79 -16.91
N VAL A 282 5.32 4.13 -16.49
CA VAL A 282 4.79 2.92 -17.12
C VAL A 282 3.27 3.04 -17.23
N ALA A 283 2.73 2.71 -18.40
CA ALA A 283 1.29 2.63 -18.62
C ALA A 283 0.68 1.52 -17.74
N VAL A 284 -0.36 1.85 -16.98
CA VAL A 284 -1.13 0.87 -16.18
C VAL A 284 -2.31 0.41 -17.03
N ALA A 285 -2.29 -0.86 -17.43
CA ALA A 285 -3.13 -1.40 -18.50
C ALA A 285 -4.65 -1.49 -18.19
N ALA A 286 -5.11 -1.15 -16.98
CA ALA A 286 -6.50 -1.44 -16.57
C ALA A 286 -7.24 -0.34 -15.78
N SER A 287 -6.58 0.74 -15.35
CA SER A 287 -7.20 1.69 -14.40
C SER A 287 -6.90 3.18 -14.65
N GLY A 288 -6.28 3.54 -15.78
CA GLY A 288 -5.93 4.94 -16.07
C GLY A 288 -4.93 5.57 -15.08
N GLY A 289 -4.35 4.78 -14.17
CA GLY A 289 -3.35 5.23 -13.21
C GLY A 289 -1.97 5.44 -13.83
N CYS A 290 -1.17 6.30 -13.21
CA CYS A 290 0.26 6.41 -13.48
C CYS A 290 1.02 5.38 -12.65
N GLY A 291 1.76 4.49 -13.32
CA GLY A 291 2.67 3.55 -12.70
C GLY A 291 4.12 3.99 -12.93
N TRP A 292 5.01 3.49 -12.09
CA TRP A 292 6.45 3.74 -12.22
C TRP A 292 7.23 2.44 -12.19
N ARG A 293 8.44 2.51 -12.73
CA ARG A 293 9.47 1.49 -12.62
C ARG A 293 10.76 2.12 -12.15
N LEU A 294 11.46 1.45 -11.24
CA LEU A 294 12.80 1.86 -10.84
C LEU A 294 13.80 1.68 -11.99
N ASP A 295 14.62 2.69 -12.25
CA ASP A 295 15.66 2.62 -13.28
C ASP A 295 16.72 1.55 -12.90
N PRO A 296 16.99 0.55 -13.76
CA PRO A 296 17.96 -0.49 -13.48
C PRO A 296 19.41 0.01 -13.37
N GLY A 297 19.78 1.07 -14.10
CA GLY A 297 21.10 1.68 -14.05
C GLY A 297 21.34 2.34 -12.70
N TRP A 298 20.41 3.19 -12.29
CA TRP A 298 20.40 3.85 -10.99
C TRP A 298 20.41 2.84 -9.83
N LEU A 299 19.59 1.78 -9.90
CA LEU A 299 19.58 0.73 -8.88
C LEU A 299 20.94 0.02 -8.76
N ARG A 300 21.60 -0.30 -9.89
CA ARG A 300 22.94 -0.89 -9.88
C ARG A 300 23.95 0.04 -9.21
N GLU A 301 23.90 1.33 -9.53
CA GLU A 301 24.78 2.33 -8.93
C GLU A 301 24.59 2.42 -7.41
N ILE A 302 23.34 2.52 -6.94
CA ILE A 302 23.04 2.56 -5.49
C ILE A 302 23.50 1.28 -4.78
N ARG A 303 23.26 0.10 -5.38
CA ARG A 303 23.72 -1.17 -4.82
C ARG A 303 25.26 -1.22 -4.74
N ALA A 304 25.96 -0.75 -5.77
CA ALA A 304 27.42 -0.69 -5.80
C ALA A 304 27.96 0.26 -4.71
N ARG A 305 27.38 1.45 -4.55
CA ARG A 305 27.75 2.41 -3.49
C ARG A 305 27.56 1.81 -2.10
N LEU A 306 26.40 1.21 -1.84
CA LEU A 306 26.11 0.56 -0.55
C LEU A 306 27.05 -0.63 -0.28
N ALA A 307 27.39 -1.42 -1.31
CA ALA A 307 28.35 -2.51 -1.19
C ALA A 307 29.75 -1.98 -0.86
N ALA A 308 30.21 -0.90 -1.51
CA ALA A 308 31.48 -0.25 -1.22
C ALA A 308 31.56 0.25 0.23
N VAL A 309 30.53 0.95 0.71
CA VAL A 309 30.45 1.42 2.11
C VAL A 309 30.50 0.25 3.10
N ARG A 310 29.75 -0.83 2.84
CA ARG A 310 29.80 -2.05 3.67
C ARG A 310 31.18 -2.68 3.68
N ALA A 311 31.83 -2.76 2.52
CA ALA A 311 33.18 -3.31 2.39
C ALA A 311 34.21 -2.46 3.16
N THR A 312 34.12 -1.13 3.09
CA THR A 312 34.96 -0.23 3.90
C THR A 312 34.77 -0.47 5.39
N ARG A 313 33.52 -0.49 5.87
CA ARG A 313 33.21 -0.75 7.29
C ARG A 313 33.67 -2.13 7.76
N ALA A 314 33.55 -3.16 6.91
CA ALA A 314 34.04 -4.49 7.20
C ALA A 314 35.56 -4.51 7.35
N ARG A 315 36.28 -3.85 6.44
CA ARG A 315 37.74 -3.72 6.49
C ARG A 315 38.22 -2.94 7.71
N GLU A 316 37.53 -1.86 8.09
CA GLU A 316 37.81 -1.12 9.33
C GLU A 316 37.66 -2.03 10.54
N ARG A 317 36.54 -2.75 10.67
CA ARG A 317 36.32 -3.70 11.78
C ARG A 317 37.40 -4.78 11.82
N GLU A 318 37.82 -5.30 10.68
CA GLU A 318 38.89 -6.31 10.62
C GLU A 318 40.23 -5.73 11.11
N ILE A 319 40.59 -4.51 10.70
CA ILE A 319 41.80 -3.84 11.20
C ILE A 319 41.73 -3.69 12.72
N VAL A 320 40.62 -3.15 13.24
CA VAL A 320 40.42 -2.96 14.68
C VAL A 320 40.55 -4.28 15.42
N ALA A 321 39.85 -5.32 14.97
CA ALA A 321 39.90 -6.65 15.59
C ALA A 321 41.32 -7.22 15.63
N ARG A 322 42.07 -7.13 14.53
CA ARG A 322 43.47 -7.61 14.47
C ARG A 322 44.39 -6.85 15.40
N VAL A 323 44.25 -5.52 15.50
CA VAL A 323 45.06 -4.71 16.41
C VAL A 323 44.71 -5.02 17.86
N THR A 324 43.43 -5.15 18.19
CA THR A 324 43.00 -5.53 19.55
C THR A 324 43.59 -6.89 19.95
N MET A 325 43.52 -7.91 19.06
CA MET A 325 44.14 -9.21 19.31
C MET A 325 45.66 -9.13 19.47
N LEU A 326 46.33 -8.33 18.65
CA LEU A 326 47.77 -8.09 18.73
C LEU A 326 48.17 -7.47 20.07
N LEU A 327 47.45 -6.45 20.53
CA LEU A 327 47.74 -5.78 21.81
C LEU A 327 47.47 -6.71 23.00
N ALA A 328 46.43 -7.54 22.92
CA ALA A 328 46.17 -8.58 23.92
C ALA A 328 47.29 -9.62 23.98
N ALA A 329 47.74 -10.13 22.83
CA ALA A 329 48.86 -11.08 22.74
C ALA A 329 50.19 -10.47 23.24
N ALA A 330 50.34 -9.16 23.10
CA ALA A 330 51.46 -8.39 23.61
C ALA A 330 51.40 -8.12 25.13
N GLY A 331 50.31 -8.50 25.81
CA GLY A 331 50.10 -8.15 27.22
C GLY A 331 49.84 -6.65 27.45
N LEU A 332 49.52 -5.90 26.39
CA LEU A 332 49.29 -4.45 26.41
C LEU A 332 47.80 -4.08 26.40
N GLY A 333 46.92 -5.07 26.52
CA GLY A 333 45.47 -4.87 26.64
C GLY A 333 44.86 -6.08 27.33
N THR A 334 44.54 -5.95 28.61
CA THR A 334 43.92 -7.03 29.40
C THR A 334 42.40 -7.06 29.30
N ASP A 335 41.77 -6.05 28.70
CA ASP A 335 40.33 -6.04 28.45
C ASP A 335 39.99 -6.27 26.97
N PRO A 336 39.02 -7.14 26.65
CA PRO A 336 38.38 -7.20 25.34
C PRO A 336 37.60 -5.90 25.11
N GLY A 337 38.34 -4.86 24.73
CA GLY A 337 37.87 -3.47 24.70
C GLY A 337 38.98 -2.43 24.84
N ALA A 338 40.24 -2.84 25.11
CA ALA A 338 41.39 -1.94 25.14
C ALA A 338 41.39 -1.04 23.89
N ALA A 339 41.10 0.24 24.12
CA ALA A 339 40.95 1.21 23.05
C ALA A 339 42.24 1.24 22.23
N LEU A 340 42.11 1.25 20.90
CA LEU A 340 43.22 1.56 20.02
C LEU A 340 43.90 2.84 20.54
N PRO A 341 45.23 2.99 20.36
CA PRO A 341 45.89 4.25 20.66
C PRO A 341 45.09 5.41 20.07
N GLU A 342 44.85 6.45 20.85
CA GLU A 342 43.87 7.48 20.50
C GLU A 342 44.17 8.08 19.11
N GLY A 343 43.15 8.08 18.26
CA GLY A 343 43.26 8.59 16.88
C GLY A 343 44.10 7.73 15.92
N TRP A 344 44.57 6.54 16.31
CA TRP A 344 45.42 5.67 15.48
C TRP A 344 44.80 5.37 14.11
N MET A 345 43.49 5.09 14.06
CA MET A 345 42.78 4.85 12.80
C MET A 345 42.83 6.03 11.82
N ASN A 346 43.04 7.24 12.32
CA ASN A 346 43.01 8.47 11.54
C ASN A 346 44.40 9.09 11.31
N ARG A 347 45.44 8.59 11.97
CA ARG A 347 46.81 9.08 11.81
C ARG A 347 47.55 8.35 10.68
N PRO A 348 48.29 9.06 9.81
CA PRO A 348 49.12 8.42 8.78
C PRO A 348 50.15 7.47 9.38
N LEU A 349 50.26 6.25 8.82
CA LEU A 349 51.25 5.27 9.26
C LEU A 349 52.58 5.44 8.52
N ALA A 350 53.67 5.51 9.28
CA ALA A 350 55.02 5.53 8.74
C ALA A 350 55.27 4.32 7.82
N GLY A 351 55.76 4.57 6.61
CA GLY A 351 56.04 3.55 5.60
C GLY A 351 54.81 2.99 4.87
N LEU A 352 53.60 3.52 5.12
CA LEU A 352 52.39 3.28 4.30
C LEU A 352 51.79 4.58 3.75
N GLY A 353 52.14 5.75 4.29
CA GLY A 353 51.78 7.07 3.75
C GLY A 353 50.31 7.47 3.91
N ALA A 354 49.48 6.59 4.48
CA ALA A 354 48.05 6.82 4.69
C ALA A 354 47.63 6.29 6.08
N SER A 355 46.49 6.78 6.57
CA SER A 355 45.90 6.29 7.82
C SER A 355 45.21 4.94 7.61
N PRO A 356 45.05 4.11 8.66
CA PRO A 356 44.32 2.85 8.56
C PRO A 356 42.90 3.02 8.00
N ALA A 357 42.18 4.08 8.36
CA ALA A 357 40.86 4.38 7.82
C ALA A 357 40.90 4.74 6.33
N ALA A 358 41.90 5.52 5.89
CA ALA A 358 42.10 5.82 4.47
C ALA A 358 42.44 4.55 3.67
N ILE A 359 43.28 3.68 4.22
CA ILE A 359 43.64 2.38 3.64
C ILE A 359 42.42 1.46 3.57
N ALA A 360 41.59 1.42 4.62
CA ALA A 360 40.35 0.64 4.63
C ALA A 360 39.33 1.17 3.60
N ARG A 361 39.26 2.49 3.40
CA ARG A 361 38.42 3.09 2.35
C ARG A 361 38.90 2.69 0.96
N ALA A 362 40.20 2.85 0.68
CA ALA A 362 40.79 2.52 -0.62
C ALA A 362 40.78 1.03 -0.95
N GLY A 363 41.00 0.15 0.03
CA GLY A 363 41.12 -1.29 -0.18
C GLY A 363 42.38 -1.67 -0.98
N GLY A 364 42.31 -2.80 -1.70
CA GLY A 364 43.38 -3.26 -2.61
C GLY A 364 44.72 -3.55 -1.95
N GLY A 365 45.81 -3.40 -2.70
CA GLY A 365 47.16 -3.80 -2.27
C GLY A 365 47.69 -3.04 -1.04
N ALA A 366 47.26 -1.79 -0.83
CA ALA A 366 47.61 -1.04 0.39
C ALA A 366 46.99 -1.69 1.64
N TYR A 367 45.72 -2.13 1.52
CA TYR A 367 45.02 -2.85 2.58
C TYR A 367 45.66 -4.22 2.86
N GLU A 368 45.95 -5.00 1.82
CA GLU A 368 46.64 -6.30 1.98
C GLU A 368 48.03 -6.15 2.61
N THR A 369 48.75 -5.07 2.26
CA THR A 369 50.05 -4.76 2.84
C THR A 369 49.93 -4.40 4.32
N LEU A 370 48.92 -3.60 4.70
CA LEU A 370 48.63 -3.31 6.10
C LEU A 370 48.32 -4.60 6.88
N LEU A 371 47.44 -5.47 6.35
CA LEU A 371 47.10 -6.75 6.99
C LEU A 371 48.31 -7.67 7.13
N ARG A 372 49.20 -7.75 6.14
CA ARG A 372 50.46 -8.51 6.25
C ARG A 372 51.38 -7.97 7.34
N ARG A 373 51.54 -6.64 7.43
CA ARG A 373 52.38 -6.01 8.46
C ARG A 373 51.79 -6.23 9.85
N LEU A 374 50.48 -6.11 10.01
CA LEU A 374 49.79 -6.46 11.26
C LEU A 374 49.99 -7.94 11.63
N GLY A 375 49.93 -8.85 10.66
CA GLY A 375 50.22 -10.26 10.89
C GLY A 375 51.68 -10.54 11.28
N ALA A 376 52.64 -9.78 10.74
CA ALA A 376 54.04 -9.87 11.16
C ALA A 376 54.24 -9.40 12.61
N LEU A 377 53.59 -8.29 12.99
CA LEU A 377 53.57 -7.82 14.37
C LEU A 377 52.91 -8.83 15.32
N ALA A 378 51.83 -9.48 14.90
CA ALA A 378 51.16 -10.50 15.71
C ALA A 378 52.10 -11.70 15.97
N ARG A 379 52.82 -12.17 14.94
CA ARG A 379 53.83 -13.23 15.12
C ARG A 379 54.97 -12.80 16.03
N MET A 380 55.42 -11.55 15.94
CA MET A 380 56.46 -11.00 16.81
C MET A 380 56.02 -10.92 18.29
N ALA A 381 54.74 -10.65 18.55
CA ALA A 381 54.23 -10.53 19.92
C ALA A 381 54.36 -11.86 20.69
N HIS A 382 54.19 -13.00 20.02
CA HIS A 382 54.33 -14.31 20.65
C HIS A 382 55.77 -14.65 21.09
N PRO A 383 55.95 -15.43 22.18
CA PRO A 383 57.25 -15.97 22.58
C PRO A 383 57.99 -16.67 21.44
N GLY A 384 59.26 -16.32 21.24
CA GLY A 384 60.09 -16.88 20.16
C GLY A 384 59.79 -16.32 18.75
N GLY A 385 58.94 -15.30 18.63
CA GLY A 385 58.68 -14.59 17.38
C GLY A 385 59.89 -13.84 16.83
N GLU A 386 59.88 -13.57 15.53
CA GLU A 386 60.94 -12.79 14.86
C GLU A 386 60.73 -11.28 15.03
N PRO A 387 61.79 -10.48 15.27
CA PRO A 387 61.70 -9.04 15.37
C PRO A 387 61.30 -8.38 14.04
N VAL A 388 60.46 -7.35 14.09
CA VAL A 388 60.00 -6.62 12.91
C VAL A 388 60.89 -5.39 12.66
N ARG A 389 61.40 -5.27 11.42
CA ARG A 389 62.29 -4.17 10.99
C ARG A 389 61.59 -3.07 10.20
N THR A 390 60.41 -3.33 9.66
CA THR A 390 59.67 -2.43 8.76
C THR A 390 58.84 -1.36 9.47
N GLY A 391 59.13 -1.09 10.75
CA GLY A 391 58.35 -0.19 11.60
C GLY A 391 57.15 -0.87 12.29
N LEU A 392 56.76 -0.31 13.43
CA LEU A 392 55.74 -0.86 14.35
C LEU A 392 54.33 -0.30 14.13
N LEU A 393 54.12 0.36 12.99
CA LEU A 393 52.84 1.00 12.61
C LEU A 393 52.31 1.95 13.69
N GLY A 394 53.19 2.62 14.45
CA GLY A 394 52.78 3.53 15.53
C GLY A 394 52.10 2.84 16.72
N LEU A 395 52.19 1.51 16.83
CA LEU A 395 51.69 0.75 17.97
C LEU A 395 52.77 0.68 19.08
N PRO A 396 52.36 0.57 20.36
CA PRO A 396 53.26 0.57 21.53
C PRO A 396 54.04 -0.75 21.72
N LEU A 397 54.61 -1.30 20.64
CA LEU A 397 55.27 -2.62 20.62
C LEU A 397 56.80 -2.53 20.67
N ALA A 398 57.35 -1.36 20.97
CA ALA A 398 58.78 -1.09 20.90
C ALA A 398 59.60 -1.99 21.83
N GLU A 399 59.12 -2.17 23.06
CA GLU A 399 59.82 -2.99 24.04
C GLU A 399 59.78 -4.48 23.69
N ILE A 400 58.62 -4.98 23.25
CA ILE A 400 58.48 -6.35 22.78
C ILE A 400 59.40 -6.62 21.59
N ASN A 401 59.47 -5.69 20.63
CA ASN A 401 60.38 -5.83 19.49
C ASN A 401 61.86 -5.85 19.92
N ARG A 402 62.25 -5.07 20.94
CA ARG A 402 63.62 -5.09 21.49
C ARG A 402 63.94 -6.44 22.13
N VAL A 403 63.02 -6.99 22.92
CA VAL A 403 63.16 -8.33 23.53
C VAL A 403 63.33 -9.39 22.44
N ARG A 404 62.46 -9.42 21.41
CA ARG A 404 62.59 -10.36 20.28
C ARG A 404 63.88 -10.18 19.50
N ALA A 405 64.36 -8.96 19.33
CA ALA A 405 65.63 -8.69 18.68
C ALA A 405 66.82 -9.25 19.49
N ALA A 406 66.77 -9.18 20.82
CA ALA A 406 67.78 -9.79 21.69
C ALA A 406 67.74 -11.32 21.62
N GLU A 407 66.55 -11.92 21.68
CA GLU A 407 66.36 -13.38 21.53
C GLU A 407 66.85 -13.89 20.18
N ALA A 408 66.54 -13.19 19.09
CA ALA A 408 67.02 -13.54 17.75
C ALA A 408 68.56 -13.49 17.66
N ARG A 409 69.20 -12.45 18.21
CA ARG A 409 70.67 -12.35 18.27
C ARG A 409 71.29 -13.50 19.07
N ALA A 410 70.69 -13.87 20.20
CA ALA A 410 71.17 -14.99 21.01
C ALA A 410 71.05 -16.33 20.23
N ARG A 411 69.92 -16.56 19.55
CA ARG A 411 69.72 -17.74 18.69
C ARG A 411 70.74 -17.80 17.54
N ASP A 412 71.00 -16.68 16.87
CA ASP A 412 71.98 -16.60 15.79
C ASP A 412 73.40 -16.87 16.28
N GLN A 413 73.80 -16.29 17.43
CA GLN A 413 75.11 -16.57 18.04
C GLN A 413 75.24 -18.06 18.41
N GLN A 414 74.21 -18.66 18.98
CA GLN A 414 74.21 -20.08 19.31
C GLN A 414 74.29 -20.96 18.06
N ARG A 415 73.57 -20.60 16.98
CA ARG A 415 73.65 -21.29 15.69
C ARG A 415 75.05 -21.18 15.08
N ARG A 416 75.67 -20.00 15.10
CA ARG A 416 77.06 -19.79 14.64
C ARG A 416 78.06 -20.62 15.44
N ARG A 417 77.92 -20.66 16.77
CA ARG A 417 78.76 -21.50 17.64
C ARG A 417 78.59 -22.99 17.32
N ARG A 418 77.35 -23.46 17.09
CA ARG A 418 77.09 -24.85 16.69
C ARG A 418 77.67 -25.19 15.32
N LEU A 419 77.53 -24.30 14.33
CA LEU A 419 78.11 -24.49 12.99
C LEU A 419 79.64 -24.45 13.02
N ALA A 420 80.24 -23.55 13.79
CA ALA A 420 81.69 -23.50 13.99
C ALA A 420 82.20 -24.76 14.70
N ALA A 421 81.50 -25.25 15.73
CA ALA A 421 81.84 -26.51 16.40
C ALA A 421 81.65 -27.74 15.49
N ALA A 422 80.66 -27.73 14.59
CA ALA A 422 80.46 -28.78 13.60
C ALA A 422 81.51 -28.75 12.48
N ALA A 423 81.96 -27.57 12.06
CA ALA A 423 83.05 -27.40 11.10
C ALA A 423 84.44 -27.70 11.71
N ALA A 424 84.61 -27.52 13.01
CA ALA A 424 85.82 -27.87 13.75
C ALA A 424 85.89 -29.35 14.16
N LYS A 425 84.87 -30.17 13.84
CA LYS A 425 84.94 -31.63 14.00
C LYS A 425 85.87 -32.19 12.91
N PRO A 426 87.02 -32.81 13.24
CA PRO A 426 87.93 -33.34 12.23
C PRO A 426 87.23 -34.45 11.43
N TRP A 427 87.49 -34.49 10.12
CA TRP A 427 87.18 -35.66 9.30
C TRP A 427 88.09 -36.79 9.79
N THR A 428 87.63 -37.60 10.74
CA THR A 428 88.30 -38.85 11.10
C THR A 428 88.09 -39.83 9.96
N SER A 429 88.93 -39.70 8.94
CA SER A 429 89.40 -40.81 8.12
C SER A 429 90.61 -41.41 8.83
N ALA A 430 90.44 -42.63 9.32
CA ALA A 430 91.47 -43.66 9.25
C ALA A 430 90.77 -45.01 9.47
N ALA A 431 90.48 -45.69 8.36
CA ALA A 431 90.53 -47.15 8.29
C ALA A 431 92.03 -47.57 8.24
N PRO A 432 92.42 -48.84 8.44
CA PRO A 432 91.81 -50.04 7.86
C PRO A 432 90.94 -50.87 8.81
#